data_AF-A0A0G1WFW1-F1
#
_entry.id   AF-A0A0G1WFW1-F1
#
_cell.length_a   1.000
_cell.length_b   1.000
_cell.length_c   1.000
_cell.angle_alpha   90.00
_cell.angle_beta   90.00
_cell.angle_gamma   90.00
#
_symmetry.space_group_name_H-M   'P 1'
#
loop_
_entity.id
_entity.type
_entity.pdbx_description
1 polymer ?
#
loop_
_entity_poly.entity_id
_entity_poly.type
_entity_poly.pdbx_seq_one_letter_code
_entity_poly.pdbx_strand_id
1 'polypeptide(L)'
;MVKKVDLVPLLELEQYFWTPETIEEIATVVRSYKRIACLSAPTLGVVLPESVMLDVDGRLSKFPNFVYWDIKHTKSLKQKFDIIVSDPPYSLVTGQEFRRAVDVLAGSKTKLIVVDSEDGRLFVPEFPERNLKKMFEAKYYTDEEQPEPWYFWGDI
;
A
#
# COMPACT_ATOMS: atom_id res chain seq x y z
N MET A 1 -14.96 11.78 10.03
CA MET A 1 -14.47 10.89 11.12
C MET A 1 -14.42 9.49 10.55
N VAL A 2 -13.23 9.01 10.22
CA VAL A 2 -13.00 7.63 9.74
C VAL A 2 -13.43 6.69 10.87
N LYS A 3 -14.44 5.84 10.64
CA LYS A 3 -14.85 4.82 11.61
C LYS A 3 -13.71 3.81 11.73
N LYS A 4 -13.40 3.36 12.95
CA LYS A 4 -12.47 2.26 13.19
C LYS A 4 -12.88 1.09 12.31
N VAL A 5 -12.00 0.66 11.41
CA VAL A 5 -12.28 -0.50 10.58
C VAL A 5 -12.11 -1.73 11.47
N ASP A 6 -13.15 -2.55 11.61
CA ASP A 6 -13.10 -3.83 12.32
C ASP A 6 -12.33 -4.88 11.47
N LEU A 7 -11.04 -4.62 11.28
CA LEU A 7 -10.08 -5.57 10.78
C LEU A 7 -9.19 -6.02 11.94
N VAL A 8 -8.87 -7.30 11.96
CA VAL A 8 -7.92 -7.88 12.91
C VAL A 8 -6.63 -8.19 12.16
N PRO A 9 -5.48 -7.62 12.59
CA PRO A 9 -4.17 -7.93 12.03
C PRO A 9 -3.92 -9.43 11.91
N LEU A 10 -3.28 -9.85 10.81
CA LEU A 10 -2.69 -11.19 10.66
C LEU A 10 -1.18 -11.06 10.62
N LEU A 11 -0.53 -11.45 11.71
CA LEU A 11 0.93 -11.36 11.84
C LEU A 11 1.64 -12.28 10.85
N GLU A 12 1.04 -13.41 10.50
CA GLU A 12 1.56 -14.33 9.47
C GLU A 12 1.57 -13.75 8.06
N LEU A 13 0.81 -12.67 7.84
CA LEU A 13 0.81 -11.88 6.60
C LEU A 13 1.54 -10.54 6.77
N GLU A 14 2.16 -10.29 7.92
CA GLU A 14 2.74 -8.99 8.31
C GLU A 14 1.75 -7.83 8.14
N GLN A 15 0.48 -8.07 8.43
CA GLN A 15 -0.57 -7.08 8.26
C GLN A 15 -0.65 -6.18 9.49
N TYR A 16 -0.25 -4.93 9.34
CA TYR A 16 -0.39 -3.87 10.35
C TYR A 16 -1.33 -2.79 9.84
N PHE A 17 -2.09 -2.15 10.74
CA PHE A 17 -3.10 -1.18 10.34
C PHE A 17 -2.73 0.24 10.76
N TRP A 18 -2.76 1.15 9.79
CA TRP A 18 -2.56 2.57 10.02
C TRP A 18 -3.57 3.19 10.99
N THR A 19 -3.11 4.19 11.73
CA THR A 19 -3.97 5.07 12.54
C THR A 19 -4.89 5.91 11.64
N PRO A 20 -6.00 6.48 12.19
CA PRO A 20 -6.91 7.31 11.40
C PRO A 20 -6.24 8.59 10.91
N GLU A 21 -5.25 9.11 11.65
CA GLU A 21 -4.44 10.26 11.25
C GLU A 21 -3.67 9.94 9.97
N THR A 22 -2.91 8.84 9.97
CA THR A 22 -2.17 8.38 8.79
C THR A 22 -3.10 8.11 7.60
N ILE A 23 -4.25 7.48 7.83
CA ILE A 23 -5.23 7.21 6.76
C ILE A 23 -5.78 8.51 6.18
N GLU A 24 -6.14 9.51 6.99
CA GLU A 24 -6.67 10.78 6.50
C GLU A 24 -5.60 11.56 5.71
N GLU A 25 -4.35 11.54 6.18
CA GLU A 25 -3.24 12.21 5.51
C GLU A 25 -2.98 11.62 4.12
N ILE A 26 -2.84 10.29 4.02
CA ILE A 26 -2.64 9.64 2.72
C ILE A 26 -3.89 9.73 1.82
N ALA A 27 -5.10 9.64 2.39
CA ALA A 27 -6.34 9.83 1.63
C ALA A 27 -6.44 11.25 1.05
N THR A 28 -5.90 12.27 1.73
CA THR A 28 -5.84 13.64 1.22
C THR A 28 -4.95 13.76 0.00
N VAL A 29 -3.82 13.05 0.00
CA VAL A 29 -2.89 13.00 -1.13
C VAL A 29 -3.51 12.34 -2.36
N VAL A 30 -4.22 11.21 -2.17
CA VAL A 30 -4.61 10.35 -3.30
C VAL A 30 -6.03 10.55 -3.81
N ARG A 31 -6.92 11.26 -3.08
CA ARG A 31 -8.33 11.43 -3.47
C ARG A 31 -8.57 12.16 -4.80
N SER A 32 -7.57 12.84 -5.34
CA SER A 32 -7.68 13.52 -6.65
C SER A 32 -7.50 12.57 -7.84
N TYR A 33 -6.97 11.36 -7.60
CA TYR A 33 -6.75 10.34 -8.62
C TYR A 33 -8.03 9.53 -8.86
N LYS A 34 -8.26 9.10 -10.10
CA LYS A 34 -9.49 8.38 -10.47
C LYS A 34 -9.37 6.87 -10.31
N ARG A 35 -8.19 6.32 -10.61
CA ARG A 35 -7.92 4.87 -10.54
C ARG A 35 -6.85 4.63 -9.50
N ILE A 36 -7.28 4.38 -8.27
CA ILE A 36 -6.41 4.16 -7.11
C ILE A 36 -6.31 2.66 -6.85
N ALA A 37 -5.08 2.15 -6.76
CA ALA A 37 -4.81 0.80 -6.24
C ALA A 37 -4.27 0.90 -4.82
N CYS A 38 -4.91 0.21 -3.88
CA CYS A 38 -4.39 -0.02 -2.54
C CYS A 38 -3.79 -1.43 -2.51
N LEU A 39 -2.48 -1.56 -2.70
CA LEU A 39 -1.75 -2.83 -2.77
C LEU A 39 -1.17 -3.17 -1.40
N SER A 40 -1.67 -4.23 -0.74
CA SER A 40 -1.33 -4.55 0.65
C SER A 40 -1.63 -3.40 1.64
N ALA A 41 -2.52 -2.47 1.26
CA ALA A 41 -2.92 -1.32 2.09
C ALA A 41 -4.44 -1.35 2.37
N PRO A 42 -4.96 -2.40 3.03
CA PRO A 42 -6.39 -2.66 3.10
C PRO A 42 -7.18 -1.60 3.88
N THR A 43 -6.58 -0.98 4.90
CA THR A 43 -7.23 0.09 5.68
C THR A 43 -7.60 1.29 4.83
N LEU A 44 -6.71 1.69 3.91
CA LEU A 44 -6.99 2.75 2.95
C LEU A 44 -8.04 2.32 1.94
N GLY A 45 -7.99 1.07 1.48
CA GLY A 45 -8.99 0.52 0.56
C GLY A 45 -10.40 0.49 1.13
N VAL A 46 -10.54 0.34 2.46
CA VAL A 46 -11.85 0.44 3.13
C VAL A 46 -12.34 1.88 3.19
N VAL A 47 -11.44 2.85 3.40
CA VAL A 47 -11.79 4.27 3.55
C VAL A 47 -12.02 4.97 2.21
N LEU A 48 -11.37 4.51 1.14
CA LEU A 48 -11.53 4.99 -0.23
C LEU A 48 -12.36 3.98 -1.04
N PRO A 49 -13.71 4.06 -0.99
CA PRO A 49 -14.61 3.11 -1.65
C PRO A 49 -14.54 3.16 -3.18
N GLU A 50 -13.79 4.07 -3.78
CA GLU A 50 -13.49 4.15 -5.21
C GLU A 50 -12.18 3.42 -5.59
N SER A 51 -11.37 3.04 -4.61
CA SER A 51 -10.10 2.35 -4.84
C SER A 51 -10.28 0.84 -5.04
N VAL A 52 -9.36 0.21 -5.78
CA VAL A 52 -9.26 -1.25 -5.84
C VAL A 52 -8.32 -1.72 -4.76
N MET A 53 -8.81 -2.62 -3.90
CA MET A 53 -8.04 -3.23 -2.83
C MET A 53 -7.42 -4.53 -3.34
N LEU A 54 -6.09 -4.57 -3.41
CA LEU A 54 -5.29 -5.70 -3.87
C LEU A 54 -4.56 -6.30 -2.67
N ASP A 55 -5.00 -7.47 -2.21
CA ASP A 55 -4.44 -8.08 -1.01
C ASP A 55 -4.55 -9.62 -1.10
N VAL A 56 -3.68 -10.32 -0.37
CA VAL A 56 -3.69 -11.79 -0.26
C VAL A 56 -4.63 -12.27 0.85
N ASP A 57 -5.05 -11.39 1.76
CA ASP A 57 -5.99 -11.72 2.82
C ASP A 57 -7.42 -11.88 2.27
N GLY A 58 -7.82 -13.14 2.05
CA GLY A 58 -9.15 -13.49 1.55
C GLY A 58 -10.32 -13.04 2.45
N ARG A 59 -10.09 -12.72 3.74
CA ARG A 59 -11.16 -12.21 4.64
C ARG A 59 -11.69 -10.85 4.20
N LEU A 60 -10.92 -10.14 3.38
CA LEU A 60 -11.28 -8.85 2.79
C LEU A 60 -12.25 -8.99 1.61
N SER A 61 -12.59 -10.20 1.16
CA SER A 61 -13.53 -10.43 0.06
C SER A 61 -14.95 -9.92 0.31
N LYS A 62 -15.28 -9.56 1.56
CA LYS A 62 -16.52 -8.89 1.93
C LYS A 62 -16.60 -7.43 1.45
N PHE A 63 -15.48 -6.82 1.07
CA PHE A 63 -15.44 -5.45 0.56
C PHE A 63 -15.63 -5.43 -0.97
N PRO A 64 -16.44 -4.50 -1.51
CA PRO A 64 -16.91 -4.56 -2.90
C PRO A 64 -15.79 -4.44 -3.95
N ASN A 65 -14.69 -3.76 -3.64
CA ASN A 65 -13.58 -3.55 -4.57
C ASN A 65 -12.36 -4.42 -4.24
N PHE A 66 -12.55 -5.46 -3.43
CA PHE A 66 -11.49 -6.42 -3.15
C PHE A 66 -11.18 -7.27 -4.37
N VAL A 67 -9.90 -7.41 -4.65
CA VAL A 67 -9.34 -8.33 -5.63
C VAL A 67 -8.24 -9.12 -4.93
N TYR A 68 -8.45 -10.42 -4.79
CA TYR A 68 -7.40 -11.31 -4.31
C TYR A 68 -6.20 -11.21 -5.24
N TRP A 69 -5.06 -10.78 -4.70
CA TRP A 69 -3.87 -10.50 -5.50
C TRP A 69 -2.60 -10.72 -4.69
N ASP A 70 -1.70 -11.55 -5.23
CA ASP A 70 -0.47 -11.96 -4.58
C ASP A 70 0.73 -11.33 -5.28
N ILE A 71 1.53 -10.57 -4.53
CA ILE A 71 2.75 -9.91 -5.01
C ILE A 71 3.77 -10.93 -5.56
N LYS A 72 3.84 -12.14 -5.00
CA LYS A 72 4.76 -13.20 -5.44
C LYS A 72 4.29 -13.86 -6.73
N HIS A 73 2.99 -13.87 -6.96
CA HIS A 73 2.34 -14.56 -8.07
C HIS A 73 1.46 -13.59 -8.86
N THR A 74 2.11 -12.57 -9.42
CA THR A 74 1.44 -11.44 -10.07
C THR A 74 0.61 -11.88 -11.26
N LYS A 75 -0.60 -11.32 -11.35
CA LYS A 75 -1.51 -11.50 -12.49
C LYS A 75 -1.85 -10.16 -13.09
N SER A 76 -1.80 -10.06 -14.41
CA SER A 76 -2.21 -8.86 -15.11
C SER A 76 -3.69 -8.56 -14.86
N LEU A 77 -3.98 -7.31 -14.52
CA LEU A 77 -5.34 -6.79 -14.46
C LEU A 77 -5.65 -6.07 -15.78
N LYS A 78 -6.93 -6.08 -16.20
CA LYS A 78 -7.37 -5.40 -17.42
C LYS A 78 -7.17 -3.89 -17.37
N GLN A 79 -7.18 -3.33 -16.16
CA GLN A 79 -7.01 -1.89 -15.92
C GLN A 79 -5.60 -1.57 -15.40
N LYS A 80 -5.16 -0.37 -15.72
CA LYS A 80 -3.98 0.28 -15.14
C LYS A 80 -4.41 1.40 -14.21
N PHE A 81 -3.59 1.70 -13.22
CA PHE A 81 -3.92 2.67 -12.17
C PHE A 81 -3.24 4.00 -12.42
N ASP A 82 -3.86 5.09 -11.95
CA ASP A 82 -3.23 6.41 -11.97
C ASP A 82 -2.24 6.55 -10.81
N ILE A 83 -2.56 5.89 -9.69
CA ILE A 83 -1.71 5.82 -8.50
C ILE A 83 -1.82 4.45 -7.84
N ILE A 84 -0.70 3.95 -7.35
CA ILE A 84 -0.59 2.77 -6.49
C ILE A 84 -0.08 3.25 -5.14
N VAL A 85 -0.82 2.93 -4.07
CA VAL A 85 -0.39 3.10 -2.68
C VAL A 85 -0.15 1.72 -2.12
N SER A 86 1.02 1.48 -1.53
CA SER A 86 1.37 0.16 -1.00
C SER A 86 2.03 0.20 0.37
N ASP A 87 1.67 -0.80 1.18
CA ASP A 87 2.32 -1.14 2.45
C ASP A 87 2.74 -2.61 2.38
N PRO A 88 3.86 -2.93 1.72
CA PRO A 88 4.20 -4.31 1.40
C PRO A 88 4.65 -5.08 2.66
N PRO A 89 4.45 -6.40 2.72
CA PRO A 89 5.00 -7.20 3.81
C PRO A 89 6.53 -7.33 3.66
N TYR A 90 7.26 -6.64 4.54
CA TYR A 90 8.70 -6.38 4.46
C TYR A 90 9.59 -7.64 4.49
N SER A 91 9.23 -8.67 5.25
CA SER A 91 10.03 -9.92 5.31
C SER A 91 9.52 -10.99 4.35
N LEU A 92 8.24 -10.89 3.94
CA LEU A 92 7.64 -11.88 3.06
C LEU A 92 7.93 -11.61 1.59
N VAL A 93 8.15 -10.36 1.18
CA VAL A 93 8.31 -9.97 -0.24
C VAL A 93 9.67 -9.33 -0.48
N THR A 94 10.37 -9.79 -1.52
CA THR A 94 11.61 -9.15 -1.98
C THR A 94 11.33 -7.87 -2.77
N GLY A 95 12.29 -6.95 -2.80
CA GLY A 95 12.22 -5.74 -3.63
C GLY A 95 11.89 -6.02 -5.10
N GLN A 96 12.51 -7.05 -5.69
CA GLN A 96 12.26 -7.43 -7.08
C GLN A 96 10.85 -7.99 -7.33
N GLU A 97 10.30 -8.74 -6.38
CA GLU A 97 8.90 -9.20 -6.45
C GLU A 97 7.94 -8.01 -6.37
N PHE A 98 8.19 -7.08 -5.45
CA PHE A 98 7.42 -5.85 -5.32
C PHE A 98 7.49 -5.00 -6.61
N ARG A 99 8.69 -4.84 -7.18
CA ARG A 99 8.90 -4.15 -8.45
C ARG A 99 8.06 -4.75 -9.57
N ARG A 100 8.15 -6.07 -9.75
CA ARG A 100 7.37 -6.80 -10.76
C ARG A 100 5.88 -6.61 -10.54
N ALA A 101 5.44 -6.61 -9.28
CA ALA A 101 4.06 -6.38 -8.92
C ALA A 101 3.57 -4.99 -9.34
N VAL A 102 4.33 -3.95 -9.02
CA VAL A 102 4.03 -2.58 -9.42
C VAL A 102 4.00 -2.44 -10.94
N ASP A 103 4.97 -3.01 -11.68
CA ASP A 103 5.03 -2.92 -13.15
C ASP A 103 3.79 -3.54 -13.83
N VAL A 104 3.26 -4.63 -13.27
CA VAL A 104 2.04 -5.30 -13.77
C VAL A 104 0.80 -4.42 -13.58
N LEU A 105 0.76 -3.60 -12.53
CA LEU A 105 -0.36 -2.70 -12.23
C LEU A 105 -0.22 -1.31 -12.87
N ALA A 106 1.02 -0.89 -13.11
CA ALA A 106 1.36 0.43 -13.62
C ALA A 106 1.18 0.56 -15.14
N GLY A 107 0.81 1.77 -15.55
CA GLY A 107 1.00 2.32 -16.89
C GLY A 107 2.09 3.41 -16.88
N SER A 108 2.31 4.05 -18.02
CA SER A 108 3.42 4.99 -18.22
C SER A 108 3.38 6.26 -17.36
N LYS A 109 2.22 6.61 -16.79
CA LYS A 109 2.03 7.80 -15.95
C LYS A 109 1.64 7.46 -14.51
N THR A 110 1.68 6.18 -14.14
CA THR A 110 1.26 5.73 -12.81
C THR A 110 2.21 6.26 -11.76
N LYS A 111 1.65 6.95 -10.77
CA LYS A 111 2.34 7.35 -9.55
C LYS A 111 2.45 6.18 -8.58
N LEU A 112 3.51 6.19 -7.79
CA LEU A 112 3.75 5.21 -6.74
C LEU A 112 3.91 5.95 -5.42
N ILE A 113 3.20 5.48 -4.41
CA ILE A 113 3.49 5.73 -3.01
C ILE A 113 3.69 4.37 -2.35
N VAL A 114 4.80 4.19 -1.65
CA VAL A 114 5.15 2.94 -0.95
C VAL A 114 5.59 3.27 0.47
N VAL A 115 5.18 2.47 1.44
CA VAL A 115 5.77 2.52 2.79
C VAL A 115 7.08 1.75 2.78
N ASP A 116 8.12 2.37 3.33
CA ASP A 116 9.47 1.82 3.42
C ASP A 116 10.15 2.30 4.70
N SER A 117 11.33 1.76 4.99
CA SER A 117 12.16 2.15 6.12
C SER A 117 12.50 3.64 6.09
N GLU A 118 13.02 4.14 7.22
CA GLU A 118 13.42 5.54 7.37
C GLU A 118 14.36 6.04 6.27
N ASP A 119 15.28 5.19 5.83
CA ASP A 119 16.27 5.43 4.78
C ASP A 119 15.85 4.93 3.39
N GLY A 120 14.66 4.32 3.28
CA GLY A 120 14.12 3.81 2.01
C GLY A 120 15.00 2.70 1.42
N ARG A 121 15.45 1.75 2.23
CA ARG A 121 16.43 0.74 1.78
C ARG A 121 15.80 -0.53 1.20
N LEU A 122 14.49 -0.76 1.38
CA LEU A 122 13.87 -2.05 1.04
C LEU A 122 13.26 -2.05 -0.36
N PHE A 123 12.45 -1.05 -0.69
CA PHE A 123 11.63 -1.02 -1.91
C PHE A 123 11.94 0.17 -2.80
N VAL A 124 12.26 1.33 -2.23
CA VAL A 124 12.64 2.53 -2.99
C VAL A 124 13.79 2.29 -3.98
N PRO A 125 14.87 1.54 -3.66
CA PRO A 125 15.99 1.34 -4.58
C PRO A 125 15.62 0.53 -5.84
N GLU A 126 14.50 -0.18 -5.81
CA GLU A 126 13.99 -0.97 -6.94
C GLU A 126 13.36 -0.11 -8.04
N PHE A 127 13.19 1.20 -7.78
CA PHE A 127 12.63 2.16 -8.73
C PHE A 127 13.59 3.34 -8.98
N PRO A 128 14.83 3.10 -9.45
CA PRO A 128 15.82 4.16 -9.65
C PRO A 128 15.39 5.18 -10.70
N GLU A 129 14.46 4.83 -11.60
CA GLU A 129 13.88 5.73 -12.59
C GLU A 129 12.84 6.69 -12.01
N ARG A 130 12.35 6.42 -10.79
CA ARG A 130 11.35 7.24 -10.09
C ARG A 130 12.05 8.18 -9.11
N ASN A 131 11.55 9.41 -9.03
CA ASN A 131 12.01 10.38 -8.03
C ASN A 131 11.22 10.21 -6.73
N LEU A 132 11.29 9.03 -6.11
CA LEU A 132 10.61 8.74 -4.85
C LEU A 132 11.22 9.58 -3.72
N LYS A 133 10.41 10.41 -3.09
CA LYS A 133 10.82 11.26 -1.97
C LYS A 133 10.10 10.83 -0.71
N LYS A 134 10.82 10.84 0.41
CA LYS A 134 10.25 10.68 1.75
C LYS A 134 9.20 11.76 1.99
N MET A 135 8.03 11.35 2.47
CA MET A 135 6.87 12.21 2.67
C MET A 135 6.64 12.44 4.17
N PHE A 136 5.86 11.56 4.81
CA PHE A 136 5.50 11.61 6.23
C PHE A 136 5.50 10.20 6.82
N GLU A 137 5.50 10.12 8.15
CA GLU A 137 5.55 8.86 8.90
C GLU A 137 4.24 8.08 8.80
N ALA A 138 4.33 6.77 8.57
CA ALA A 138 3.22 5.84 8.65
C ALA A 138 3.06 5.38 10.10
N LYS A 139 2.03 5.87 10.80
CA LYS A 139 1.73 5.47 12.18
C LYS A 139 0.73 4.33 12.18
N TYR A 140 0.98 3.31 13.00
CA TYR A 140 0.16 2.11 13.09
C TYR A 140 -0.52 1.97 14.47
N TYR A 141 -1.64 1.24 14.50
CA TYR A 141 -2.19 0.70 15.74
C TYR A 141 -1.34 -0.49 16.17
N THR A 142 -0.44 -0.28 17.11
CA THR A 142 0.37 -1.34 17.70
C THR A 142 0.47 -1.14 19.20
N ASP A 143 0.31 -2.25 19.94
CA ASP A 143 0.49 -2.31 21.39
C ASP A 143 1.97 -2.55 21.77
N GLU A 144 2.84 -2.77 20.78
CA GLU A 144 4.29 -3.02 20.94
C GLU A 144 5.12 -1.85 20.35
N GLU A 145 6.32 -1.63 20.89
CA GLU A 145 7.28 -0.69 20.31
C GLU A 145 7.62 -1.15 18.89
N GLN A 146 7.29 -0.33 17.87
CA GLN A 146 7.75 -0.61 16.52
C GLN A 146 9.28 -0.54 16.50
N PRO A 147 9.97 -1.52 15.90
CA PRO A 147 11.43 -1.58 15.94
C PRO A 147 12.10 -0.40 15.22
N GLU A 148 11.46 0.17 14.20
CA GLU A 148 11.92 1.34 13.45
C GLU A 148 10.69 2.13 12.91
N PRO A 149 10.79 3.47 12.75
CA PRO A 149 9.74 4.27 12.12
C PRO A 149 9.65 3.99 10.62
N TRP A 150 8.42 3.89 10.12
CA TRP A 150 8.11 3.65 8.71
C TRP A 150 7.62 4.94 8.05
N TYR A 151 7.94 5.13 6.77
CA TYR A 151 7.59 6.36 6.05
C TYR A 151 6.99 6.08 4.69
N PHE A 152 6.08 6.94 4.27
CA PHE A 152 5.65 6.99 2.88
C PHE A 152 6.73 7.60 2.01
N TRP A 153 7.00 6.96 0.87
CA TRP A 153 7.86 7.44 -0.19
C TRP A 153 7.05 7.53 -1.47
N GLY A 154 7.05 8.69 -2.13
CA GLY A 154 6.19 8.93 -3.30
C GLY A 154 6.83 9.75 -4.40
N ASP A 155 6.37 9.53 -5.65
CA ASP A 155 6.78 10.29 -6.85
C ASP A 155 5.72 11.30 -7.32
N ILE A 156 4.98 11.85 -6.35
CA ILE A 156 3.84 12.78 -6.55
C ILE A 156 4.26 14.24 -6.70
#